data_AF-A0A1U9KT59-F1
#
_entry.id   AF-A0A1U9KT59-F1
#
_cell.length_a   1.000
_cell.length_b   1.000
_cell.length_c   1.000
_cell.angle_alpha   90.00
_cell.angle_beta   90.00
_cell.angle_gamma   90.00
#
_symmetry.space_group_name_H-M   'P 1'
#
loop_
_entity.id
_entity.type
_entity.pdbx_description
1 polymer ?
#
loop_
_entity_poly.entity_id
_entity_poly.type
_entity_poly.pdbx_seq_one_letter_code
_entity_poly.pdbx_strand_id
1 'polypeptide(L)'
;MGAIIRAGERLTSCHYALDEAQWDAMLASPPLWFVAHWCDAHRVYALFLEHERPLLASTELLDGRYLALSRNLPAAEWPERMAQDLWGVQPMFARDLQPLIDRDAWTRTAPLSPRPGPGGVAGLPAESPEPFFEVGGPLALAARHLSLGYAHRGLLRRLRGATPEEGLRQVGRISAGGFVAHPLAYCRAVEQALGARVPAAGRDGRIVLAEIERIGVHLHDIAACAQQTGARLLATHAALARERLADLAVEHGATRRLTDMLTPEGIAPDIAAPAPALALAAEAMMAERMGHLIMLHRASASHLRGVARLSLAQVERFNIGGLAARATGRSFDCRQQEDDHRYLAGRAGSLIEGDALARERLRLREIRDSLRRLRRVADGFGAEWPEGGSVAPSGEGIGAAEGPRGDIWYWVRLRAGRIDAIHVRDPAFSLAPLLPRLLDPSIDTLVLSSFGFSAAALEL
;
A
#
# COMPACT_ATOMS: atom_id res chain seq x y z
N MET A 1 -13.82 8.40 20.33
CA MET A 1 -14.02 7.81 18.99
C MET A 1 -14.25 6.30 19.07
N GLY A 2 -13.28 5.47 19.47
CA GLY A 2 -13.45 4.00 19.45
C GLY A 2 -14.64 3.45 20.25
N ALA A 3 -14.91 4.01 21.44
CA ALA A 3 -16.10 3.65 22.23
C ALA A 3 -17.42 3.98 21.51
N ILE A 4 -17.48 5.07 20.73
CA ILE A 4 -18.66 5.46 19.94
C ILE A 4 -18.84 4.46 18.79
N ILE A 5 -17.74 4.11 18.10
CA ILE A 5 -17.80 3.12 17.02
C ILE A 5 -18.34 1.78 17.55
N ARG A 6 -17.84 1.32 18.72
CA ARG A 6 -18.28 0.05 19.33
C ARG A 6 -19.69 0.08 19.93
N ALA A 7 -20.29 1.26 20.09
CA ALA A 7 -21.68 1.41 20.50
C ALA A 7 -22.69 1.23 19.34
N GLY A 8 -22.18 1.24 18.10
CA GLY A 8 -22.97 0.93 16.91
C GLY A 8 -23.37 -0.53 16.80
N GLU A 9 -24.16 -0.85 15.77
CA GLU A 9 -24.53 -2.23 15.44
C GLU A 9 -23.29 -2.98 14.95
N ARG A 10 -22.93 -4.07 15.64
CA ARG A 10 -21.79 -4.89 15.24
C ARG A 10 -22.15 -5.78 14.05
N LEU A 11 -21.55 -5.51 12.89
CA LEU A 11 -21.72 -6.31 11.67
C LEU A 11 -20.74 -7.48 11.60
N THR A 12 -19.47 -7.25 11.95
CA THR A 12 -18.44 -8.30 12.01
C THR A 12 -17.54 -8.17 13.24
N SER A 13 -16.43 -8.91 13.28
CA SER A 13 -15.50 -8.88 14.40
C SER A 13 -14.91 -7.47 14.63
N CYS A 14 -14.70 -6.70 13.56
CA CYS A 14 -14.09 -5.37 13.57
C CYS A 14 -14.93 -4.27 12.90
N HIS A 15 -16.09 -4.59 12.31
CA HIS A 15 -16.97 -3.64 11.62
C HIS A 15 -18.23 -3.34 12.43
N TYR A 16 -18.49 -2.05 12.64
CA TYR A 16 -19.66 -1.52 13.31
C TYR A 16 -20.38 -0.50 12.41
N ALA A 17 -21.70 -0.66 12.27
CA ALA A 17 -22.57 0.28 11.60
C ALA A 17 -23.06 1.34 12.59
N LEU A 18 -22.98 2.59 12.18
CA LEU A 18 -23.37 3.77 12.93
C LEU A 18 -24.58 4.43 12.27
N ASP A 19 -25.53 4.88 13.09
CA ASP A 19 -26.53 5.84 12.62
C ASP A 19 -25.89 7.24 12.40
N GLU A 20 -26.65 8.19 11.85
CA GLU A 20 -26.17 9.54 11.55
C GLU A 20 -25.66 10.29 12.80
N ALA A 21 -26.34 10.13 13.94
CA ALA A 21 -25.97 10.80 15.19
C ALA A 21 -24.69 10.21 15.78
N GLN A 22 -24.54 8.89 15.74
CA GLN A 22 -23.33 8.16 16.13
C GLN A 22 -22.16 8.52 15.21
N TRP A 23 -22.39 8.67 13.91
CA TRP A 23 -21.36 9.09 12.95
C TRP A 23 -20.89 10.52 13.22
N ASP A 24 -21.80 11.49 13.44
CA ASP A 24 -21.42 12.87 13.80
C ASP A 24 -20.68 12.90 15.15
N ALA A 25 -21.16 12.16 16.15
CA ALA A 25 -20.49 12.06 17.45
C ALA A 25 -19.09 11.42 17.35
N MET A 26 -18.92 10.44 16.45
CA MET A 26 -17.61 9.87 16.11
C MET A 26 -16.69 10.95 15.54
N LEU A 27 -17.17 11.77 14.60
CA LEU A 27 -16.41 12.85 13.99
C LEU A 27 -16.05 13.96 14.98
N ALA A 28 -16.90 14.24 15.97
CA ALA A 28 -16.65 15.24 17.01
C ALA A 28 -15.63 14.77 18.09
N SER A 29 -15.29 13.48 18.11
CA SER A 29 -14.33 12.92 19.05
C SER A 29 -12.88 13.09 18.63
N PRO A 30 -11.91 13.05 19.57
CA PRO A 30 -10.50 12.93 19.24
C PRO A 30 -10.26 11.74 18.30
N PRO A 31 -9.53 11.95 17.19
CA PRO A 31 -9.39 10.95 16.15
C PRO A 31 -8.51 9.78 16.60
N LEU A 32 -8.95 8.57 16.24
CA LEU A 32 -8.07 7.41 16.18
C LEU A 32 -7.12 7.55 14.98
N TRP A 33 -6.15 6.66 14.89
CA TRP A 33 -5.28 6.59 13.72
C TRP A 33 -6.09 6.22 12.48
N PHE A 34 -6.29 7.18 11.59
CA PHE A 34 -7.00 6.97 10.32
C PHE A 34 -6.18 6.12 9.35
N VAL A 35 -6.79 5.14 8.67
CA VAL A 35 -6.12 4.26 7.70
C VAL A 35 -6.64 4.53 6.29
N ALA A 36 -7.95 4.41 6.10
CA ALA A 36 -8.57 4.49 4.79
C ALA A 36 -10.05 4.91 4.89
N HIS A 37 -10.58 5.41 3.77
CA HIS A 37 -11.98 5.78 3.61
C HIS A 37 -12.44 5.43 2.20
N TRP A 38 -13.66 4.93 2.07
CA TRP A 38 -14.29 4.62 0.79
C TRP A 38 -15.80 4.55 0.95
N CYS A 39 -16.52 4.32 -0.14
CA CYS A 39 -17.95 4.05 -0.13
C CYS A 39 -18.33 2.92 -1.07
N ASP A 40 -19.56 2.45 -0.94
CA ASP A 40 -20.30 1.75 -1.97
C ASP A 40 -21.63 2.48 -2.28
N ALA A 41 -22.54 1.84 -3.02
CA ALA A 41 -23.83 2.44 -3.38
C ALA A 41 -24.77 2.68 -2.20
N HIS A 42 -24.47 2.13 -1.03
CA HIS A 42 -25.36 2.11 0.14
C HIS A 42 -24.70 2.73 1.37
N ARG A 43 -23.39 2.58 1.52
CA ARG A 43 -22.67 2.92 2.74
C ARG A 43 -21.37 3.63 2.47
N VAL A 44 -20.97 4.41 3.45
CA VAL A 44 -19.63 4.96 3.55
C VAL A 44 -18.87 4.25 4.67
N TYR A 45 -17.57 4.07 4.49
CA TYR A 45 -16.70 3.29 5.36
C TYR A 45 -15.49 4.12 5.79
N ALA A 46 -15.07 3.97 7.05
CA ALA A 46 -13.86 4.57 7.58
C ALA A 46 -13.11 3.55 8.44
N LEU A 47 -11.87 3.27 8.06
CA LEU A 47 -11.00 2.33 8.75
C LEU A 47 -10.03 3.09 9.65
N PHE A 48 -9.97 2.67 10.91
CA PHE A 48 -9.06 3.21 11.92
C PHE A 48 -8.22 2.10 12.57
N LEU A 49 -7.14 2.49 13.26
CA LEU A 49 -6.46 1.64 14.23
C LEU A 49 -6.73 2.13 15.65
N GLU A 50 -7.18 1.21 16.48
CA GLU A 50 -7.29 1.38 17.93
C GLU A 50 -6.36 0.37 18.60
N HIS A 51 -5.32 0.86 19.28
CA HIS A 51 -4.25 0.01 19.82
C HIS A 51 -3.68 -0.95 18.77
N GLU A 52 -3.37 -0.43 17.58
CA GLU A 52 -2.81 -1.19 16.45
C GLU A 52 -3.74 -2.26 15.86
N ARG A 53 -5.02 -2.29 16.27
CA ARG A 53 -6.03 -3.22 15.75
C ARG A 53 -7.01 -2.51 14.83
N PRO A 54 -7.40 -3.11 13.69
CA PRO A 54 -8.40 -2.56 12.79
C PRO A 54 -9.75 -2.35 13.49
N LEU A 55 -10.33 -1.17 13.28
CA LEU A 55 -11.68 -0.81 13.72
C LEU A 55 -12.38 -0.09 12.55
N LEU A 56 -13.34 -0.76 11.94
CA LEU A 56 -14.10 -0.28 10.79
C LEU A 56 -15.44 0.29 11.25
N ALA A 57 -15.70 1.54 10.90
CA ALA A 57 -17.00 2.17 11.04
C ALA A 57 -17.65 2.31 9.66
N SER A 58 -18.96 2.10 9.58
CA SER A 58 -19.76 2.50 8.41
C SER A 58 -21.02 3.26 8.80
N THR A 59 -21.56 4.05 7.88
CA THR A 59 -22.91 4.60 7.99
C THR A 59 -23.60 4.56 6.63
N GLU A 60 -24.93 4.58 6.63
CA GLU A 60 -25.72 4.54 5.41
C GLU A 60 -25.74 5.90 4.70
N LEU A 61 -25.78 5.87 3.38
CA LEU A 61 -25.93 7.05 2.56
C LEU A 61 -27.39 7.50 2.56
N LEU A 62 -27.66 8.70 3.06
CA LEU A 62 -29.00 9.32 3.05
C LEU A 62 -29.14 10.21 1.81
N ASP A 63 -29.95 9.79 0.84
CA ASP A 63 -30.04 10.41 -0.49
C ASP A 63 -28.67 10.59 -1.19
N GLY A 64 -27.77 9.61 -1.02
CA GLY A 64 -26.41 9.68 -1.56
C GLY A 64 -25.47 10.62 -0.81
N ARG A 65 -25.86 11.10 0.37
CA ARG A 65 -25.08 12.03 1.22
C ARG A 65 -24.64 11.38 2.53
N TYR A 66 -23.56 11.90 3.09
CA TYR A 66 -23.09 11.60 4.44
C TYR A 66 -22.27 12.77 4.99
N LEU A 67 -22.05 12.83 6.31
CA LEU A 67 -21.18 13.84 6.91
C LEU A 67 -19.71 13.51 6.64
N ALA A 68 -19.01 14.43 5.97
CA ALA A 68 -17.62 14.27 5.58
C ALA A 68 -16.70 14.08 6.79
N LEU A 69 -15.82 13.07 6.73
CA LEU A 69 -14.74 12.90 7.68
C LEU A 69 -13.74 14.06 7.60
N SER A 70 -13.49 14.59 6.40
CA SER A 70 -12.48 15.63 6.19
C SER A 70 -12.73 16.89 7.00
N ARG A 71 -13.98 17.14 7.42
CA ARG A 71 -14.34 18.18 8.40
C ARG A 71 -13.34 18.22 9.57
N ASN A 72 -13.08 17.07 10.19
CA ASN A 72 -12.19 16.92 11.35
C ASN A 72 -10.95 16.04 11.09
N LEU A 73 -10.91 15.32 9.96
CA LEU A 73 -9.81 14.42 9.56
C LEU A 73 -9.28 14.80 8.17
N PRO A 74 -8.34 15.76 8.06
CA PRO A 74 -7.83 16.21 6.76
C PRO A 74 -7.32 15.10 5.82
N ALA A 75 -6.82 14.00 6.37
CA ALA A 75 -6.37 12.84 5.60
C ALA A 75 -7.49 12.15 4.78
N ALA A 76 -8.76 12.39 5.12
CA ALA A 76 -9.90 11.85 4.39
C ALA A 76 -10.30 12.67 3.16
N GLU A 77 -9.77 13.88 2.97
CA GLU A 77 -10.13 14.78 1.85
C GLU A 77 -9.96 14.10 0.47
N TRP A 78 -8.83 13.44 0.24
CA TRP A 78 -8.54 12.79 -1.04
C TRP A 78 -9.41 11.54 -1.28
N PRO A 79 -9.53 10.62 -0.30
CA PRO A 79 -10.53 9.54 -0.36
C PRO A 79 -11.97 9.99 -0.61
N GLU A 80 -12.40 11.13 -0.05
CA GLU A 80 -13.76 11.66 -0.23
C GLU A 80 -14.00 12.14 -1.66
N ARG A 81 -13.03 12.86 -2.24
CA ARG A 81 -13.08 13.27 -3.65
C ARG A 81 -13.08 12.06 -4.58
N MET A 82 -12.28 11.04 -4.27
CA MET A 82 -12.28 9.76 -4.98
C MET A 82 -13.66 9.07 -4.91
N ALA A 83 -14.27 9.06 -3.72
CA ALA A 83 -15.60 8.51 -3.52
C ALA A 83 -16.66 9.27 -4.33
N GLN A 84 -16.61 10.60 -4.33
CA GLN A 84 -17.48 11.46 -5.14
C GLN A 84 -17.35 11.11 -6.63
N ASP A 85 -16.14 11.03 -7.16
CA ASP A 85 -15.92 10.76 -8.59
C ASP A 85 -16.33 9.34 -9.01
N LEU A 86 -16.08 8.34 -8.16
CA LEU A 86 -16.33 6.94 -8.50
C LEU A 86 -17.79 6.50 -8.28
N TRP A 87 -18.46 7.09 -7.29
CA TRP A 87 -19.79 6.67 -6.83
C TRP A 87 -20.88 7.74 -6.93
N GLY A 88 -20.52 9.00 -7.13
CA GLY A 88 -21.47 10.12 -7.14
C GLY A 88 -22.01 10.49 -5.75
N VAL A 89 -21.33 10.06 -4.68
CA VAL A 89 -21.71 10.42 -3.31
C VAL A 89 -21.33 11.86 -2.99
N GLN A 90 -22.11 12.50 -2.12
CA GLN A 90 -21.89 13.89 -1.71
C GLN A 90 -21.44 13.95 -0.24
N PRO A 91 -20.14 14.20 0.03
CA PRO A 91 -19.64 14.38 1.38
C PRO A 91 -20.00 15.78 1.90
N MET A 92 -20.99 15.86 2.79
CA MET A 92 -21.47 17.12 3.34
C MET A 92 -20.42 17.73 4.27
N PHE A 93 -20.18 19.03 4.11
CA PHE A 93 -19.16 19.79 4.86
C PHE A 93 -17.71 19.33 4.61
N ALA A 94 -17.45 18.67 3.48
CA ALA A 94 -16.09 18.31 3.08
C ALA A 94 -15.21 19.56 2.89
N ARG A 95 -13.91 19.39 3.12
CA ARG A 95 -12.92 20.48 2.93
C ARG A 95 -12.68 20.83 1.47
N ASP A 96 -12.78 19.84 0.59
CA ASP A 96 -12.58 19.97 -0.84
C ASP A 96 -13.54 19.02 -1.58
N LEU A 97 -14.21 19.55 -2.59
CA LEU A 97 -15.18 18.85 -3.45
C LEU A 97 -14.77 18.88 -4.92
N GLN A 98 -13.57 19.38 -5.24
CA GLN A 98 -13.07 19.41 -6.59
C GLN A 98 -12.88 17.98 -7.11
N PRO A 99 -13.26 17.69 -8.37
CA PRO A 99 -13.00 16.39 -8.95
C PRO A 99 -11.52 16.01 -8.86
N LEU A 100 -11.26 14.74 -8.57
CA LEU A 100 -9.92 14.17 -8.41
C LEU A 100 -9.43 13.44 -9.67
N ILE A 101 -10.26 12.58 -10.25
CA ILE A 101 -9.99 11.81 -11.47
C ILE A 101 -10.61 12.50 -12.69
N ASP A 102 -11.92 12.75 -12.65
CA ASP A 102 -12.67 13.19 -13.83
C ASP A 102 -12.70 14.71 -13.93
N ARG A 103 -11.78 15.25 -14.74
CA ARG A 103 -11.72 16.68 -15.10
C ARG A 103 -12.37 16.91 -16.45
N ASP A 104 -13.60 16.43 -16.58
CA ASP A 104 -14.41 16.51 -17.80
C ASP A 104 -13.80 15.78 -19.01
N ALA A 105 -13.00 14.74 -18.73
CA ALA A 105 -12.31 13.95 -19.74
C ALA A 105 -12.93 12.56 -19.92
N TRP A 106 -13.74 12.09 -18.96
CA TRP A 106 -14.32 10.76 -19.02
C TRP A 106 -15.72 10.81 -19.63
N THR A 107 -16.00 9.90 -20.56
CA THR A 107 -17.34 9.73 -21.16
C THR A 107 -18.35 9.08 -20.22
N ARG A 108 -17.89 8.57 -19.07
CA ARG A 108 -18.70 7.90 -18.06
C ARG A 108 -18.39 8.45 -16.68
N THR A 109 -19.34 9.16 -16.11
CA THR A 109 -19.29 9.65 -14.72
C THR A 109 -19.62 8.51 -13.74
N ALA A 110 -18.97 8.49 -12.58
CA ALA A 110 -19.21 7.50 -11.52
C ALA A 110 -19.23 6.02 -11.99
N PRO A 111 -18.12 5.49 -12.53
CA PRO A 111 -18.06 4.16 -13.16
C PRO A 111 -18.38 2.99 -12.22
N LEU A 112 -18.31 3.19 -10.90
CA LEU A 112 -18.63 2.18 -9.89
C LEU A 112 -20.06 2.29 -9.36
N SER A 113 -20.76 3.39 -9.67
CA SER A 113 -22.13 3.64 -9.26
C SER A 113 -23.14 2.93 -10.16
N PRO A 114 -24.21 2.33 -9.59
CA PRO A 114 -25.38 1.92 -10.36
C PRO A 114 -26.28 3.11 -10.75
N ARG A 115 -26.09 4.28 -10.15
CA ARG A 115 -26.86 5.52 -10.38
C ARG A 115 -25.89 6.69 -10.56
N PRO A 116 -25.38 6.93 -11.79
CA PRO A 116 -24.43 8.00 -12.01
C PRO A 116 -25.07 9.36 -11.67
N GLY A 117 -24.30 10.22 -11.00
CA GLY A 117 -24.72 11.60 -10.73
C GLY A 117 -24.80 12.42 -12.02
N PRO A 118 -25.43 13.62 -11.98
CA PRO A 118 -25.37 14.54 -13.11
C PRO A 118 -23.89 14.81 -13.42
N GLY A 119 -23.47 14.47 -14.64
CA GLY A 119 -22.06 14.60 -15.01
C GLY A 119 -21.58 16.05 -14.90
N GLY A 120 -20.27 16.23 -14.69
CA GLY A 120 -19.65 17.54 -14.83
C GLY A 120 -19.99 18.11 -16.20
N VAL A 121 -20.66 19.27 -16.22
CA VAL A 121 -20.87 20.04 -17.44
C VAL A 121 -19.79 21.12 -17.45
N ALA A 122 -18.59 20.75 -17.87
CA ALA A 122 -17.67 21.69 -18.49
C ALA A 122 -17.07 20.99 -19.71
N GLY A 123 -17.05 21.66 -20.86
CA GLY A 123 -16.36 21.12 -22.03
C GLY A 123 -14.88 20.94 -21.73
N LEU A 124 -14.19 20.17 -22.58
CA LEU A 124 -12.73 20.13 -22.66
C LEU A 124 -12.17 21.53 -22.39
N PRO A 125 -11.22 21.71 -21.44
CA PRO A 125 -10.65 23.02 -21.19
C PRO A 125 -10.20 23.64 -22.51
N ALA A 126 -10.75 24.81 -22.82
CA ALA A 126 -10.35 25.60 -23.96
C ALA A 126 -8.85 25.90 -23.82
N GLU A 127 -8.07 25.43 -24.79
CA GLU A 127 -6.64 25.71 -25.00
C GLU A 127 -5.73 25.63 -23.76
N SER A 128 -4.83 24.65 -23.80
CA SER A 128 -3.76 24.45 -22.83
C SER A 128 -2.93 25.73 -22.61
N PRO A 129 -2.85 26.28 -21.39
CA PRO A 129 -1.83 27.26 -21.08
C PRO A 129 -0.55 26.54 -20.64
N GLU A 130 0.51 26.76 -21.42
CA GLU A 130 1.94 26.63 -21.07
C GLU A 130 2.52 25.19 -21.00
N PRO A 131 3.83 25.03 -21.33
CA PRO A 131 4.38 23.79 -21.85
C PRO A 131 4.29 22.65 -20.85
N PHE A 132 3.65 21.58 -21.30
CA PHE A 132 3.66 20.27 -20.66
C PHE A 132 5.12 19.83 -20.42
N PHE A 133 5.53 19.71 -19.17
CA PHE A 133 6.71 18.93 -18.85
C PHE A 133 6.28 17.47 -18.84
N GLU A 134 6.49 16.82 -19.98
CA GLU A 134 6.29 15.39 -20.13
C GLU A 134 7.35 14.67 -19.26
N VAL A 135 7.01 14.36 -18.01
CA VAL A 135 7.73 13.31 -17.27
C VAL A 135 7.30 12.01 -17.95
N GLY A 136 8.07 11.57 -18.95
CA GLY A 136 7.75 10.39 -19.75
C GLY A 136 7.29 9.21 -18.88
N GLY A 137 6.02 8.84 -19.02
CA GLY A 137 5.36 7.83 -18.19
C GLY A 137 3.85 8.04 -18.05
N PRO A 138 3.14 7.18 -17.31
CA PRO A 138 1.69 7.24 -17.11
C PRO A 138 1.18 8.41 -16.26
N LEU A 139 1.98 9.44 -16.00
CA LEU A 139 1.57 10.64 -15.24
C LEU A 139 1.92 11.87 -16.05
N ALA A 140 0.95 12.72 -16.33
CA ALA A 140 1.19 14.04 -16.89
C ALA A 140 1.28 15.08 -15.76
N LEU A 141 2.36 15.85 -15.73
CA LEU A 141 2.61 16.94 -14.78
C LEU A 141 2.65 18.26 -15.56
N ALA A 142 1.61 19.07 -15.45
CA ALA A 142 1.62 20.45 -15.93
C ALA A 142 1.67 21.39 -14.72
N ALA A 143 2.72 22.22 -14.63
CA ALA A 143 2.85 23.35 -13.71
C ALA A 143 2.24 23.17 -12.29
N ARG A 144 2.60 22.09 -11.58
CA ARG A 144 2.17 21.74 -10.20
C ARG A 144 0.79 21.09 -10.05
N HIS A 145 0.23 20.52 -11.12
CA HIS A 145 -0.98 19.72 -11.04
C HIS A 145 -0.72 18.25 -11.36
N LEU A 146 -1.16 17.33 -10.47
CA LEU A 146 -1.10 15.89 -10.69
C LEU A 146 -2.40 15.45 -11.39
N SER A 147 -2.28 15.02 -12.64
CA SER A 147 -3.41 14.46 -13.39
C SER A 147 -3.43 12.94 -13.26
N LEU A 148 -4.57 12.40 -12.82
CA LEU A 148 -4.80 10.96 -12.64
C LEU A 148 -5.67 10.39 -13.76
N GLY A 149 -5.58 9.08 -13.98
CA GLY A 149 -6.48 8.31 -14.83
C GLY A 149 -5.82 7.69 -16.07
N TYR A 150 -4.58 8.05 -16.39
CA TYR A 150 -3.85 7.56 -17.58
C TYR A 150 -3.41 6.09 -17.47
N ALA A 151 -3.20 5.58 -16.26
CA ALA A 151 -2.92 4.19 -15.94
C ALA A 151 -4.15 3.43 -15.41
N HIS A 152 -5.33 4.04 -15.37
CA HIS A 152 -6.53 3.40 -14.83
C HIS A 152 -6.94 2.18 -15.64
N ARG A 153 -7.12 1.05 -14.97
CA ARG A 153 -7.43 -0.26 -15.60
C ARG A 153 -8.81 -0.81 -15.23
N GLY A 154 -9.60 -0.07 -14.45
CA GLY A 154 -10.89 -0.53 -13.95
C GLY A 154 -10.78 -1.78 -13.07
N LEU A 155 -9.70 -1.95 -12.33
CA LEU A 155 -9.40 -3.12 -11.52
C LEU A 155 -10.49 -3.37 -10.48
N LEU A 156 -10.88 -2.33 -9.72
CA LEU A 156 -11.91 -2.48 -8.68
C LEU A 156 -13.26 -2.96 -9.26
N ARG A 157 -13.58 -2.55 -10.49
CA ARG A 157 -14.76 -3.03 -11.22
C ARG A 157 -14.62 -4.48 -11.65
N ARG A 158 -13.45 -4.87 -12.18
CA ARG A 158 -13.16 -6.25 -12.64
C ARG A 158 -13.10 -7.26 -11.51
N LEU A 159 -12.75 -6.82 -10.30
CA LEU A 159 -12.71 -7.69 -9.12
C LEU A 159 -14.11 -8.05 -8.61
N ARG A 160 -15.13 -7.21 -8.83
CA ARG A 160 -16.51 -7.55 -8.43
C ARG A 160 -17.03 -8.75 -9.23
N GLY A 161 -17.50 -9.75 -8.51
CA GLY A 161 -17.99 -11.02 -9.07
C GLY A 161 -16.90 -12.05 -9.35
N ALA A 162 -15.61 -11.70 -9.25
CA ALA A 162 -14.51 -12.65 -9.38
C ALA A 162 -14.44 -13.60 -8.17
N THR A 163 -13.88 -14.80 -8.36
CA THR A 163 -13.49 -15.65 -7.23
C THR A 163 -12.25 -15.08 -6.53
N PRO A 164 -11.96 -15.47 -5.27
CA PRO A 164 -10.73 -15.04 -4.60
C PRO A 164 -9.44 -15.37 -5.38
N GLU A 165 -9.38 -16.52 -6.06
CA GLU A 165 -8.26 -16.95 -6.88
C GLU A 165 -8.08 -16.08 -8.12
N GLU A 166 -9.18 -15.75 -8.81
CA GLU A 166 -9.19 -14.83 -9.94
C GLU A 166 -8.79 -13.41 -9.51
N GLY A 167 -9.26 -12.99 -8.34
CA GLY A 167 -8.92 -11.70 -7.74
C GLY A 167 -7.44 -11.59 -7.40
N LEU A 168 -6.87 -12.63 -6.80
CA LEU A 168 -5.46 -12.71 -6.40
C LEU A 168 -4.51 -12.49 -7.59
N ARG A 169 -4.80 -13.10 -8.75
CA ARG A 169 -4.01 -12.92 -9.98
C ARG A 169 -3.99 -11.45 -10.45
N GLN A 170 -5.11 -10.74 -10.30
CA GLN A 170 -5.19 -9.33 -10.70
C GLN A 170 -4.50 -8.43 -9.68
N VAL A 171 -4.68 -8.71 -8.39
CA VAL A 171 -4.08 -7.96 -7.27
C VAL A 171 -2.55 -8.02 -7.29
N GLY A 172 -1.96 -9.17 -7.65
CA GLY A 172 -0.50 -9.31 -7.80
C GLY A 172 0.13 -8.46 -8.91
N ARG A 173 -0.66 -7.68 -9.66
CA ARG A 173 -0.21 -6.83 -10.78
C ARG A 173 -0.64 -5.36 -10.60
N ILE A 174 -0.96 -4.96 -9.37
CA ILE A 174 -1.32 -3.58 -9.02
C ILE A 174 -0.12 -2.65 -9.18
N SER A 175 0.96 -2.94 -8.47
CA SER A 175 2.12 -2.06 -8.39
C SER A 175 3.41 -2.78 -8.80
N ALA A 176 4.29 -2.04 -9.47
CA ALA A 176 5.64 -2.52 -9.76
C ALA A 176 6.46 -2.48 -8.45
N GLY A 177 6.60 -3.65 -7.81
CA GLY A 177 7.27 -3.80 -6.51
C GLY A 177 6.37 -4.26 -5.35
N GLY A 178 5.13 -4.68 -5.65
CA GLY A 178 4.23 -5.30 -4.68
C GLY A 178 3.61 -6.60 -5.22
N PHE A 179 4.41 -7.44 -5.85
CA PHE A 179 4.04 -8.78 -6.34
C PHE A 179 3.75 -9.77 -5.22
N VAL A 180 4.25 -9.51 -4.00
CA VAL A 180 4.02 -10.32 -2.79
C VAL A 180 3.18 -9.55 -1.79
N ALA A 181 3.52 -8.29 -1.48
CA ALA A 181 2.85 -7.54 -0.42
C ALA A 181 1.35 -7.29 -0.70
N HIS A 182 0.96 -6.95 -1.94
CA HIS A 182 -0.46 -6.82 -2.29
C HIS A 182 -1.21 -8.16 -2.19
N PRO A 183 -0.74 -9.26 -2.84
CA PRO A 183 -1.29 -10.59 -2.64
C PRO A 183 -1.38 -11.01 -1.17
N LEU A 184 -0.38 -10.69 -0.35
CA LEU A 184 -0.36 -11.06 1.06
C LEU A 184 -1.46 -10.34 1.86
N ALA A 185 -1.57 -9.02 1.69
CA ALA A 185 -2.62 -8.23 2.33
C ALA A 185 -4.02 -8.68 1.87
N TYR A 186 -4.17 -8.99 0.58
CA TYR A 186 -5.41 -9.51 0.02
C TYR A 186 -5.76 -10.91 0.54
N CYS A 187 -4.83 -11.85 0.55
CA CYS A 187 -5.05 -13.20 1.10
C CYS A 187 -5.45 -13.11 2.57
N ARG A 188 -4.81 -12.25 3.37
CA ARG A 188 -5.19 -12.02 4.78
C ARG A 188 -6.62 -11.50 4.93
N ALA A 189 -7.07 -10.61 4.04
CA ALA A 189 -8.44 -10.10 4.04
C ALA A 189 -9.44 -11.22 3.69
N VAL A 190 -9.14 -12.03 2.68
CA VAL A 190 -9.94 -13.19 2.29
C VAL A 190 -9.98 -14.25 3.40
N GLU A 191 -8.84 -14.57 4.00
CA GLU A 191 -8.71 -15.50 5.12
C GLU A 191 -9.55 -15.05 6.31
N GLN A 192 -9.50 -13.77 6.67
CA GLN A 192 -10.35 -13.23 7.73
C GLN A 192 -11.84 -13.30 7.37
N ALA A 193 -12.21 -12.98 6.13
CA ALA A 193 -13.60 -13.06 5.65
C ALA A 193 -14.13 -14.50 5.70
N LEU A 194 -13.28 -15.47 5.40
CA LEU A 194 -13.59 -16.89 5.40
C LEU A 194 -13.34 -17.58 6.76
N GLY A 195 -12.83 -16.86 7.76
CA GLY A 195 -12.40 -17.48 9.03
C GLY A 195 -11.34 -18.57 8.88
N ALA A 196 -10.52 -18.51 7.82
CA ALA A 196 -9.50 -19.50 7.47
C ALA A 196 -8.12 -19.13 8.07
N ARG A 197 -7.28 -20.14 8.30
CA ARG A 197 -5.88 -19.96 8.69
C ARG A 197 -4.98 -20.79 7.79
N VAL A 198 -3.88 -20.18 7.36
CA VAL A 198 -2.89 -20.84 6.51
C VAL A 198 -2.01 -21.82 7.27
N PRO A 199 -1.52 -22.88 6.61
CA PRO A 199 -0.56 -23.80 7.22
C PRO A 199 0.77 -23.13 7.60
N ALA A 200 1.54 -23.76 8.50
CA ALA A 200 2.83 -23.27 9.00
C ALA A 200 3.83 -22.99 7.87
N ALA A 201 3.93 -23.91 6.90
CA ALA A 201 4.78 -23.74 5.71
C ALA A 201 4.29 -22.59 4.82
N GLY A 202 2.98 -22.40 4.71
CA GLY A 202 2.37 -21.27 4.00
C GLY A 202 2.70 -19.94 4.66
N ARG A 203 2.58 -19.85 6.00
CA ARG A 203 2.99 -18.69 6.80
C ARG A 203 4.46 -18.35 6.56
N ASP A 204 5.34 -19.32 6.79
CA ASP A 204 6.80 -19.08 6.71
C ASP A 204 7.26 -18.76 5.29
N GLY A 205 6.72 -19.45 4.29
CA GLY A 205 7.00 -19.18 2.89
C GLY A 205 6.56 -17.78 2.44
N ARG A 206 5.41 -17.28 2.95
CA ARG A 206 4.98 -15.89 2.71
C ARG A 206 5.98 -14.88 3.29
N ILE A 207 6.55 -15.16 4.46
CA ILE A 207 7.58 -14.30 5.06
C ILE A 207 8.85 -14.29 4.19
N VAL A 208 9.31 -15.47 3.75
CA VAL A 208 10.47 -15.56 2.85
C VAL A 208 10.23 -14.72 1.60
N LEU A 209 9.12 -14.93 0.90
CA LEU A 209 8.78 -14.19 -0.31
C LEU A 209 8.68 -12.68 -0.07
N ALA A 210 8.07 -12.25 1.04
CA ALA A 210 7.93 -10.84 1.37
C ALA A 210 9.27 -10.15 1.66
N GLU A 211 10.21 -10.85 2.30
CA GLU A 211 11.55 -10.33 2.55
C GLU A 211 12.43 -10.35 1.28
N ILE A 212 12.29 -11.34 0.39
CA ILE A 212 12.95 -11.32 -0.94
C ILE A 212 12.43 -10.15 -1.78
N GLU A 213 11.11 -9.91 -1.81
CA GLU A 213 10.52 -8.74 -2.47
C GLU A 213 11.10 -7.45 -1.89
N ARG A 214 11.15 -7.33 -0.56
CA ARG A 214 11.69 -6.15 0.12
C ARG A 214 13.12 -5.86 -0.26
N ILE A 215 14.01 -6.85 -0.22
CA ILE A 215 15.40 -6.68 -0.62
C ILE A 215 15.47 -6.26 -2.10
N GLY A 216 14.74 -6.94 -2.98
CA GLY A 216 14.74 -6.65 -4.42
C GLY A 216 14.27 -5.24 -4.75
N VAL A 217 13.19 -4.77 -4.11
CA VAL A 217 12.64 -3.42 -4.31
C VAL A 217 13.55 -2.36 -3.69
N HIS A 218 14.13 -2.61 -2.51
CA HIS A 218 15.09 -1.68 -1.93
C HIS A 218 16.33 -1.51 -2.80
N LEU A 219 16.87 -2.60 -3.36
CA LEU A 219 17.99 -2.54 -4.30
C LEU A 219 17.60 -1.80 -5.60
N HIS A 220 16.37 -1.97 -6.07
CA HIS A 220 15.87 -1.23 -7.23
C HIS A 220 15.81 0.28 -6.95
N ASP A 221 15.20 0.70 -5.85
CA ASP A 221 15.08 2.10 -5.47
C ASP A 221 16.46 2.74 -5.23
N ILE A 222 17.38 2.02 -4.56
CA ILE A 222 18.77 2.45 -4.38
C ILE A 222 19.47 2.65 -5.73
N ALA A 223 19.32 1.69 -6.64
CA ALA A 223 19.92 1.80 -7.96
C ALA A 223 19.37 3.00 -8.74
N ALA A 224 18.05 3.23 -8.69
CA ALA A 224 17.40 4.34 -9.35
C ALA A 224 17.89 5.70 -8.81
N CYS A 225 17.92 5.88 -7.49
CA CYS A 225 18.47 7.09 -6.86
C CYS A 225 19.96 7.30 -7.19
N ALA A 226 20.75 6.24 -7.18
CA ALA A 226 22.17 6.29 -7.52
C ALA A 226 22.41 6.70 -8.99
N GLN A 227 21.56 6.25 -9.92
CA GLN A 227 21.63 6.67 -11.32
C GLN A 227 21.36 8.16 -11.48
N GLN A 228 20.32 8.68 -10.82
CA GLN A 228 19.96 10.09 -10.90
C GLN A 228 21.00 11.02 -10.27
N THR A 229 21.77 10.53 -9.30
CA THR A 229 22.83 11.30 -8.62
C THR A 229 24.22 11.09 -9.22
N GLY A 230 24.34 10.34 -10.31
CA GLY A 230 25.63 10.03 -10.96
C GLY A 230 26.52 9.03 -10.19
N ALA A 231 26.00 8.40 -9.13
CA ALA A 231 26.69 7.38 -8.34
C ALA A 231 26.72 6.01 -9.06
N ARG A 232 27.35 5.97 -10.24
CA ARG A 232 27.27 4.83 -11.19
C ARG A 232 27.73 3.49 -10.60
N LEU A 233 28.74 3.48 -9.73
CA LEU A 233 29.19 2.26 -9.06
C LEU A 233 28.13 1.71 -8.11
N LEU A 234 27.53 2.56 -7.27
CA LEU A 234 26.43 2.16 -6.39
C LEU A 234 25.25 1.61 -7.19
N ALA A 235 24.87 2.30 -8.26
CA ALA A 235 23.80 1.87 -9.16
C ALA A 235 24.06 0.47 -9.74
N THR A 236 25.28 0.24 -10.23
CA THR A 236 25.68 -1.02 -10.84
C THR A 236 25.67 -2.16 -9.82
N HIS A 237 26.28 -1.96 -8.64
CA HIS A 237 26.32 -2.97 -7.59
C HIS A 237 24.93 -3.32 -7.05
N ALA A 238 24.05 -2.32 -6.87
CA ALA A 238 22.68 -2.55 -6.44
C ALA A 238 21.87 -3.30 -7.51
N ALA A 239 22.01 -2.94 -8.79
CA ALA A 239 21.35 -3.62 -9.89
C ALA A 239 21.81 -5.08 -10.05
N LEU A 240 23.11 -5.34 -9.96
CA LEU A 240 23.67 -6.71 -10.02
C LEU A 240 23.24 -7.56 -8.82
N ALA A 241 23.18 -6.99 -7.62
CA ALA A 241 22.68 -7.69 -6.44
C ALA A 241 21.20 -8.08 -6.60
N ARG A 242 20.38 -7.15 -7.13
CA ARG A 242 18.97 -7.40 -7.43
C ARG A 242 18.80 -8.48 -8.48
N GLU A 243 19.63 -8.47 -9.51
CA GLU A 243 19.63 -9.48 -10.56
C GLU A 243 19.96 -10.86 -9.99
N ARG A 244 21.05 -10.97 -9.22
CA ARG A 244 21.42 -12.25 -8.60
C ARG A 244 20.36 -12.76 -7.64
N LEU A 245 19.67 -11.87 -6.91
CA LEU A 245 18.55 -12.25 -6.06
C LEU A 245 17.38 -12.85 -6.87
N ALA A 246 17.08 -12.27 -8.03
CA ALA A 246 16.03 -12.77 -8.92
C ALA A 246 16.41 -14.12 -9.54
N ASP A 247 17.69 -14.34 -9.87
CA ASP A 247 18.18 -15.65 -10.32
C ASP A 247 18.04 -16.70 -9.22
N LEU A 248 18.43 -16.37 -7.98
CA LEU A 248 18.25 -17.27 -6.82
C LEU A 248 16.77 -17.64 -6.62
N ALA A 249 15.85 -16.68 -6.77
CA ALA A 249 14.42 -16.95 -6.69
C ALA A 249 13.99 -17.99 -7.74
N VAL A 250 14.45 -17.85 -8.98
CA VAL A 250 14.18 -18.80 -10.08
C VAL A 250 14.82 -20.17 -9.83
N GLU A 251 16.08 -20.21 -9.39
CA GLU A 251 16.79 -21.43 -9.01
C GLU A 251 16.03 -22.24 -7.93
N HIS A 252 15.22 -21.57 -7.13
CA HIS A 252 14.44 -22.16 -6.03
C HIS A 252 12.93 -22.22 -6.32
N GLY A 253 12.51 -22.21 -7.59
CA GLY A 253 11.11 -22.47 -7.97
C GLY A 253 10.18 -21.27 -7.85
N ALA A 254 10.67 -20.08 -7.48
CA ALA A 254 9.90 -18.86 -7.59
C ALA A 254 9.99 -18.23 -8.98
N THR A 255 9.02 -17.39 -9.34
CA THR A 255 9.14 -16.60 -10.58
C THR A 255 10.09 -15.42 -10.37
N ARG A 256 10.70 -14.93 -11.46
CA ARG A 256 11.68 -13.83 -11.42
C ARG A 256 11.17 -12.54 -10.75
N ARG A 257 9.87 -12.28 -10.83
CA ARG A 257 9.22 -11.11 -10.17
C ARG A 257 8.41 -11.53 -8.94
N LEU A 258 8.47 -12.79 -8.53
CA LEU A 258 7.64 -13.37 -7.46
C LEU A 258 6.13 -13.29 -7.74
N THR A 259 5.74 -13.11 -9.01
CA THR A 259 4.35 -13.14 -9.46
C THR A 259 3.75 -14.51 -9.23
N ASP A 260 2.49 -14.53 -8.77
CA ASP A 260 1.66 -15.73 -8.59
C ASP A 260 2.26 -16.77 -7.61
N MET A 261 3.13 -16.32 -6.68
CA MET A 261 3.74 -17.17 -5.64
C MET A 261 2.88 -17.36 -4.40
N LEU A 262 1.88 -16.50 -4.19
CA LEU A 262 0.90 -16.64 -3.13
C LEU A 262 -0.34 -17.32 -3.67
N THR A 263 -0.95 -18.14 -2.83
CA THR A 263 -2.24 -18.77 -3.08
C THR A 263 -3.17 -18.56 -1.88
N PRO A 264 -4.49 -18.74 -2.02
CA PRO A 264 -5.41 -18.74 -0.88
C PRO A 264 -5.03 -19.77 0.19
N GLU A 265 -4.42 -20.89 -0.21
CA GLU A 265 -3.99 -21.97 0.68
C GLU A 265 -2.64 -21.68 1.38
N GLY A 266 -1.94 -20.60 0.98
CA GLY A 266 -0.64 -20.24 1.53
C GLY A 266 0.28 -19.72 0.43
N ILE A 267 1.05 -20.62 -0.15
CA ILE A 267 2.04 -20.35 -1.20
C ILE A 267 1.99 -21.40 -2.30
N ALA A 268 2.54 -21.07 -3.46
CA ALA A 268 2.62 -21.98 -4.58
C ALA A 268 3.40 -23.28 -4.21
N PRO A 269 2.97 -24.46 -4.69
CA PRO A 269 3.64 -25.72 -4.38
C PRO A 269 5.12 -25.73 -4.75
N ASP A 270 5.47 -25.08 -5.87
CA ASP A 270 6.84 -25.02 -6.41
C ASP A 270 7.83 -24.33 -5.46
N ILE A 271 7.35 -23.43 -4.59
CA ILE A 271 8.19 -22.70 -3.62
C ILE A 271 8.07 -23.23 -2.18
N ALA A 272 7.10 -24.11 -1.90
CA ALA A 272 6.84 -24.61 -0.54
C ALA A 272 8.02 -25.38 0.07
N ALA A 273 8.57 -26.35 -0.67
CA ALA A 273 9.74 -27.11 -0.22
C ALA A 273 11.06 -26.30 -0.27
N PRO A 274 11.37 -25.52 -1.33
CA PRO A 274 12.65 -24.81 -1.43
C PRO A 274 12.72 -23.47 -0.68
N ALA A 275 11.63 -22.95 -0.10
CA ALA A 275 11.63 -21.66 0.61
C ALA A 275 12.74 -21.49 1.68
N PRO A 276 13.05 -22.48 2.54
CA PRO A 276 14.17 -22.37 3.49
C PRO A 276 15.52 -22.22 2.80
N ALA A 277 15.75 -22.99 1.74
CA ALA A 277 17.00 -22.94 0.97
C ALA A 277 17.14 -21.60 0.25
N LEU A 278 16.05 -21.06 -0.33
CA LEU A 278 16.03 -19.72 -0.91
C LEU A 278 16.39 -18.65 0.13
N ALA A 279 15.81 -18.74 1.33
CA ALA A 279 16.08 -17.79 2.41
C ALA A 279 17.57 -17.78 2.79
N LEU A 280 18.19 -18.95 2.95
CA LEU A 280 19.61 -19.08 3.27
C LEU A 280 20.52 -18.62 2.12
N ALA A 281 20.18 -18.95 0.88
CA ALA A 281 20.95 -18.54 -0.30
C ALA A 281 20.93 -17.03 -0.51
N ALA A 282 19.75 -16.40 -0.37
CA ALA A 282 19.60 -14.96 -0.45
C ALA A 282 20.32 -14.24 0.69
N GLU A 283 20.26 -14.80 1.91
CA GLU A 283 20.97 -14.27 3.08
C GLU A 283 22.48 -14.25 2.86
N ALA A 284 23.07 -15.39 2.50
CA ALA A 284 24.50 -15.52 2.25
C ALA A 284 24.97 -14.59 1.11
N MET A 285 24.25 -14.58 -0.02
CA MET A 285 24.60 -13.76 -1.19
C MET A 285 24.59 -12.26 -0.86
N MET A 286 23.59 -11.80 -0.11
CA MET A 286 23.50 -10.39 0.28
C MET A 286 24.48 -10.02 1.37
N ALA A 287 24.74 -10.88 2.35
CA ALA A 287 25.68 -10.63 3.44
C ALA A 287 27.07 -10.22 2.91
N GLU A 288 27.56 -10.91 1.87
CA GLU A 288 28.83 -10.59 1.19
C GLU A 288 28.85 -9.20 0.52
N ARG A 289 27.68 -8.71 0.06
CA ARG A 289 27.55 -7.47 -0.70
C ARG A 289 27.21 -6.26 0.17
N MET A 290 26.67 -6.48 1.36
CA MET A 290 26.20 -5.40 2.24
C MET A 290 27.30 -4.39 2.59
N GLY A 291 28.50 -4.87 2.92
CA GLY A 291 29.63 -3.98 3.26
C GLY A 291 29.97 -3.03 2.12
N HIS A 292 30.02 -3.55 0.90
CA HIS A 292 30.33 -2.77 -0.30
C HIS A 292 29.22 -1.76 -0.63
N LEU A 293 27.95 -2.17 -0.60
CA LEU A 293 26.81 -1.28 -0.84
C LEU A 293 26.79 -0.11 0.15
N ILE A 294 27.04 -0.38 1.43
CA ILE A 294 27.10 0.65 2.48
C ILE A 294 28.27 1.62 2.24
N MET A 295 29.44 1.11 1.84
CA MET A 295 30.60 1.93 1.52
C MET A 295 30.29 2.88 0.35
N LEU A 296 29.78 2.35 -0.77
CA LEU A 296 29.44 3.15 -1.95
C LEU A 296 28.35 4.18 -1.66
N HIS A 297 27.30 3.79 -0.93
CA HIS A 297 26.27 4.71 -0.48
C HIS A 297 26.84 5.86 0.37
N ARG A 298 27.75 5.57 1.30
CA ARG A 298 28.38 6.63 2.11
C ARG A 298 29.14 7.65 1.24
N ALA A 299 29.77 7.19 0.16
CA ALA A 299 30.50 8.07 -0.75
C ALA A 299 29.57 8.99 -1.57
N SER A 300 28.33 8.59 -1.85
CA SER A 300 27.36 9.38 -2.62
C SER A 300 26.25 10.04 -1.80
N ALA A 301 26.22 9.82 -0.49
CA ALA A 301 25.13 10.22 0.41
C ALA A 301 24.81 11.73 0.43
N SER A 302 25.78 12.59 0.14
CA SER A 302 25.59 14.05 0.13
C SER A 302 24.55 14.49 -0.90
N HIS A 303 24.45 13.81 -2.05
CA HIS A 303 23.53 14.15 -3.14
C HIS A 303 22.05 13.95 -2.80
N LEU A 304 21.74 13.16 -1.76
CA LEU A 304 20.37 12.87 -1.33
C LEU A 304 19.93 13.72 -0.13
N ARG A 305 20.87 14.43 0.49
CA ARG A 305 20.58 15.22 1.69
C ARG A 305 19.66 16.38 1.33
N GLY A 306 18.58 16.55 2.08
CA GLY A 306 17.60 17.61 1.89
C GLY A 306 16.61 17.39 0.74
N VAL A 307 16.81 16.40 -0.13
CA VAL A 307 15.92 16.14 -1.27
C VAL A 307 14.56 15.62 -0.79
N ALA A 308 13.48 16.28 -1.25
CA ALA A 308 12.09 15.93 -0.97
C ALA A 308 11.84 15.56 0.51
N ARG A 309 12.17 16.50 1.39
CA ARG A 309 12.02 16.37 2.84
C ARG A 309 10.55 16.41 3.24
N LEU A 310 10.14 15.45 4.06
CA LEU A 310 8.85 15.44 4.74
C LEU A 310 8.99 15.84 6.21
N SER A 311 8.01 16.55 6.75
CA SER A 311 7.85 16.75 8.19
C SER A 311 6.89 15.72 8.78
N LEU A 312 6.98 15.48 10.10
CA LEU A 312 6.03 14.62 10.81
C LEU A 312 4.58 15.12 10.66
N ALA A 313 4.37 16.44 10.73
CA ALA A 313 3.05 17.04 10.55
C ALA A 313 2.45 16.78 9.15
N GLN A 314 3.28 16.76 8.10
CA GLN A 314 2.82 16.35 6.76
C GLN A 314 2.45 14.86 6.73
N VAL A 315 3.29 14.02 7.32
CA VAL A 315 3.06 12.57 7.40
C VAL A 315 1.76 12.24 8.13
N GLU A 316 1.46 12.94 9.23
CA GLU A 316 0.20 12.82 9.98
C GLU A 316 -0.99 13.35 9.18
N ARG A 317 -0.86 14.55 8.59
CA ARG A 317 -1.94 15.20 7.84
C ARG A 317 -2.44 14.37 6.65
N PHE A 318 -1.54 13.68 5.94
CA PHE A 318 -1.86 12.91 4.74
C PHE A 318 -1.91 11.40 4.98
N ASN A 319 -1.80 10.98 6.24
CA ASN A 319 -1.74 9.58 6.63
C ASN A 319 -0.67 8.78 5.86
N ILE A 320 0.53 9.33 5.71
CA ILE A 320 1.63 8.64 5.04
C ILE A 320 2.18 7.58 5.99
N GLY A 321 2.32 6.35 5.53
CA GLY A 321 2.89 5.25 6.31
C GLY A 321 4.26 4.81 5.79
N GLY A 322 4.71 3.65 6.26
CA GLY A 322 5.86 2.96 5.70
C GLY A 322 7.20 3.68 5.82
N LEU A 323 8.07 3.41 4.84
CA LEU A 323 9.44 3.93 4.79
C LEU A 323 9.49 5.47 4.84
N ALA A 324 8.59 6.13 4.11
CA ALA A 324 8.53 7.60 4.05
C ALA A 324 8.17 8.22 5.42
N ALA A 325 7.21 7.61 6.12
CA ALA A 325 6.82 8.06 7.45
C ALA A 325 7.88 7.72 8.52
N ARG A 326 8.50 6.54 8.41
CA ARG A 326 9.58 6.13 9.31
C ARG A 326 10.83 6.99 9.17
N ALA A 327 10.99 7.70 8.04
CA ALA A 327 12.05 8.68 7.89
C ALA A 327 11.84 9.98 8.69
N THR A 328 10.63 10.23 9.24
CA THR A 328 10.25 11.48 9.95
C THR A 328 9.96 11.29 11.44
N GLY A 329 10.19 10.09 11.98
CA GLY A 329 10.08 9.79 13.41
C GLY A 329 8.97 8.80 13.75
N ARG A 330 8.00 8.60 12.85
CA ARG A 330 6.89 7.65 13.03
C ARG A 330 7.44 6.22 13.14
N SER A 331 7.00 5.43 14.12
CA SER A 331 7.55 4.09 14.39
C SER A 331 6.72 2.93 13.83
N PHE A 332 5.54 3.21 13.29
CA PHE A 332 4.61 2.20 12.79
C PHE A 332 5.14 1.46 11.57
N ASP A 333 4.98 0.14 11.60
CA ASP A 333 5.21 -0.76 10.48
C ASP A 333 4.50 -2.09 10.80
N CYS A 334 3.71 -2.57 9.84
CA CYS A 334 2.75 -3.66 10.07
C CYS A 334 3.41 -4.97 10.50
N ARG A 335 4.71 -5.17 10.23
CA ARG A 335 5.45 -6.39 10.63
C ARG A 335 5.55 -6.56 12.15
N GLN A 336 5.37 -5.49 12.92
CA GLN A 336 5.32 -5.59 14.38
C GLN A 336 4.02 -6.19 14.91
N GLN A 337 2.96 -6.09 14.11
CA GLN A 337 1.62 -6.57 14.45
C GLN A 337 1.34 -7.94 13.83
N GLU A 338 2.29 -8.47 13.05
CA GLU A 338 2.20 -9.82 12.51
C GLU A 338 2.35 -10.83 13.65
N ASP A 339 1.25 -11.51 13.96
CA ASP A 339 1.30 -12.71 14.78
C ASP A 339 1.86 -13.83 13.90
N ASP A 340 3.17 -13.98 13.88
CA ASP A 340 3.87 -15.00 13.07
C ASP A 340 4.91 -15.80 13.87
N HIS A 341 5.08 -15.47 15.15
CA HIS A 341 6.11 -15.99 16.04
C HIS A 341 7.56 -15.78 15.53
N ARG A 342 7.78 -14.89 14.55
CA ARG A 342 9.09 -14.56 13.94
C ARG A 342 9.55 -13.14 14.25
N TYR A 343 9.01 -12.53 15.29
CA TYR A 343 9.36 -11.17 15.72
C TYR A 343 10.87 -10.93 15.79
N LEU A 344 11.32 -9.79 15.29
CA LEU A 344 12.72 -9.36 15.31
C LEU A 344 12.93 -8.23 16.32
N ALA A 345 13.54 -8.57 17.46
CA ALA A 345 14.05 -7.58 18.40
C ALA A 345 15.19 -6.74 17.78
N GLY A 346 15.20 -5.44 18.05
CA GLY A 346 16.27 -4.54 17.58
C GLY A 346 16.33 -4.38 16.05
N ARG A 347 15.19 -4.46 15.36
CA ARG A 347 15.06 -4.06 13.96
C ARG A 347 15.29 -2.56 13.79
N ALA A 348 15.44 -2.10 12.54
CA ALA A 348 15.54 -0.70 12.22
C ALA A 348 14.33 0.08 12.77
N GLY A 349 14.61 1.10 13.59
CA GLY A 349 13.61 2.05 14.05
C GLY A 349 13.28 3.11 13.01
N SER A 350 12.90 4.30 13.47
CA SER A 350 12.72 5.49 12.64
C SER A 350 14.00 6.34 12.55
N LEU A 351 13.98 7.27 11.62
CA LEU A 351 14.88 8.42 11.50
C LEU A 351 14.05 9.70 11.62
N ILE A 352 14.67 10.87 11.72
CA ILE A 352 13.95 12.14 11.95
C ILE A 352 14.20 13.19 10.85
N GLU A 353 15.12 12.92 9.93
CA GLU A 353 15.54 13.91 8.93
C GLU A 353 14.53 14.07 7.79
N GLY A 354 13.74 13.05 7.47
CA GLY A 354 12.60 13.09 6.53
C GLY A 354 12.96 13.23 5.04
N ASP A 355 14.24 13.30 4.70
CA ASP A 355 14.73 13.49 3.32
C ASP A 355 15.05 12.15 2.61
N ALA A 356 15.42 12.24 1.33
CA ALA A 356 15.78 11.08 0.52
C ALA A 356 16.94 10.27 1.13
N LEU A 357 17.91 10.94 1.74
CA LEU A 357 19.01 10.28 2.44
C LEU A 357 18.52 9.46 3.64
N ALA A 358 17.60 9.98 4.45
CA ALA A 358 16.99 9.21 5.53
C ALA A 358 16.24 7.99 5.02
N ARG A 359 15.45 8.13 3.95
CA ARG A 359 14.75 7.01 3.30
C ARG A 359 15.74 5.95 2.82
N GLU A 360 16.81 6.33 2.13
CA GLU A 360 17.80 5.37 1.62
C GLU A 360 18.61 4.68 2.74
N ARG A 361 18.95 5.40 3.80
CA ARG A 361 19.54 4.80 5.02
C ARG A 361 18.62 3.77 5.64
N LEU A 362 17.31 4.03 5.69
CA LEU A 362 16.33 3.07 6.17
C LEU A 362 16.25 1.85 5.26
N ARG A 363 16.27 1.99 3.92
CA ARG A 363 16.33 0.85 2.98
C ARG A 363 17.51 -0.07 3.27
N LEU A 364 18.71 0.49 3.44
CA LEU A 364 19.91 -0.29 3.79
C LEU A 364 19.86 -0.96 5.16
N ARG A 365 19.10 -0.40 6.11
CA ARG A 365 18.86 -1.03 7.42
C ARG A 365 17.81 -2.12 7.31
N GLU A 366 16.73 -1.88 6.56
CA GLU A 366 15.70 -2.88 6.31
C GLU A 366 16.23 -4.08 5.55
N ILE A 367 17.14 -3.92 4.58
CA ILE A 367 17.80 -5.07 3.94
C ILE A 367 18.47 -5.94 5.02
N ARG A 368 19.22 -5.34 5.97
CA ARG A 368 19.84 -6.10 7.05
C ARG A 368 18.83 -6.79 7.97
N ASP A 369 17.70 -6.14 8.23
CA ASP A 369 16.61 -6.75 8.99
C ASP A 369 16.00 -7.94 8.25
N SER A 370 15.80 -7.80 6.94
CA SER A 370 15.34 -8.87 6.06
C SER A 370 16.28 -10.07 6.09
N LEU A 371 17.60 -9.85 6.01
CA LEU A 371 18.59 -10.94 6.12
C LEU A 371 18.46 -11.69 7.46
N ARG A 372 18.31 -10.96 8.57
CA ARG A 372 18.08 -11.56 9.90
C ARG A 372 16.76 -12.33 9.96
N ARG A 373 15.70 -11.80 9.34
CA ARG A 373 14.39 -12.46 9.30
C ARG A 373 14.44 -13.75 8.48
N LEU A 374 15.08 -13.71 7.31
CA LEU A 374 15.27 -14.87 6.43
C LEU A 374 16.00 -16.00 7.16
N ARG A 375 17.13 -15.69 7.84
CA ARG A 375 17.84 -16.66 8.67
C ARG A 375 16.94 -17.26 9.75
N ARG A 376 16.24 -16.41 10.52
CA ARG A 376 15.34 -16.85 11.60
C ARG A 376 14.20 -17.74 11.12
N VAL A 377 13.63 -17.45 9.95
CA VAL A 377 12.57 -18.25 9.36
C VAL A 377 13.12 -19.59 8.89
N ALA A 378 14.30 -19.59 8.23
CA ALA A 378 14.94 -20.81 7.77
C ALA A 378 15.30 -21.76 8.93
N ASP A 379 15.84 -21.24 10.03
CA ASP A 379 16.29 -22.04 11.18
C ASP A 379 15.16 -22.80 11.90
N GLY A 380 13.91 -22.35 11.74
CA GLY A 380 12.75 -22.98 12.37
C GLY A 380 11.58 -23.17 11.42
N PHE A 381 11.82 -23.31 10.12
CA PHE A 381 10.77 -23.35 9.11
C PHE A 381 9.75 -24.47 9.38
N GLY A 382 8.46 -24.18 9.22
CA GLY A 382 7.40 -25.14 9.49
C GLY A 382 7.11 -25.36 10.97
N ALA A 383 7.64 -24.50 11.87
CA ALA A 383 7.31 -24.54 13.29
C ALA A 383 5.80 -24.41 13.51
N GLU A 384 5.28 -25.17 14.49
CA GLU A 384 3.85 -25.29 14.79
C GLU A 384 3.11 -23.95 14.78
N TRP A 385 1.94 -23.99 14.15
CA TRP A 385 1.11 -22.82 13.87
C TRP A 385 -0.35 -23.24 13.95
N PRO A 386 -1.25 -22.42 14.52
CA PRO A 386 -2.67 -22.72 14.47
C PRO A 386 -3.21 -22.72 13.03
N GLU A 387 -3.60 -23.89 12.52
CA GLU A 387 -4.14 -24.07 11.17
C GLU A 387 -5.67 -24.34 11.19
N GLY A 388 -6.33 -24.20 10.04
CA GLY A 388 -7.75 -24.53 9.87
C GLY A 388 -8.73 -23.38 10.12
N GLY A 389 -10.02 -23.66 9.96
CA GLY A 389 -11.09 -22.66 10.05
C GLY A 389 -12.37 -23.05 9.31
N SER A 390 -13.48 -22.39 9.62
CA SER A 390 -14.78 -22.62 8.96
C SER A 390 -14.92 -21.70 7.75
N VAL A 391 -14.73 -22.22 6.53
CA VAL A 391 -14.87 -21.47 5.27
C VAL A 391 -16.35 -21.14 5.00
N ALA A 392 -16.87 -20.13 5.70
CA ALA A 392 -18.18 -19.59 5.39
C ALA A 392 -18.14 -19.00 3.97
N PRO A 393 -19.12 -19.29 3.10
CA PRO A 393 -19.09 -18.80 1.71
C PRO A 393 -19.31 -17.28 1.61
N SER A 394 -19.62 -16.62 2.72
CA SER A 394 -19.85 -15.18 2.80
C SER A 394 -19.25 -14.65 4.09
N GLY A 395 -18.71 -13.44 4.02
CA GLY A 395 -18.07 -12.79 5.17
C GLY A 395 -17.36 -11.52 4.75
N GLU A 396 -16.76 -10.84 5.71
CA GLU A 396 -16.01 -9.60 5.48
C GLU A 396 -14.70 -9.67 6.25
N GLY A 397 -13.62 -9.19 5.64
CA GLY A 397 -12.30 -9.23 6.23
C GLY A 397 -11.42 -8.08 5.79
N ILE A 398 -10.50 -7.74 6.69
CA ILE A 398 -9.48 -6.71 6.54
C ILE A 398 -8.13 -7.39 6.65
N GLY A 399 -7.26 -7.12 5.69
CA GLY A 399 -5.91 -7.65 5.63
C GLY A 399 -4.91 -6.54 5.39
N ALA A 400 -3.75 -6.65 6.03
CA ALA A 400 -2.67 -5.70 5.89
C ALA A 400 -1.36 -6.42 5.62
N ALA A 401 -0.45 -5.77 4.91
CA ALA A 401 0.95 -6.18 4.80
C ALA A 401 1.83 -4.94 4.74
N GLU A 402 3.00 -5.00 5.38
CA GLU A 402 4.02 -3.98 5.16
C GLU A 402 4.72 -4.32 3.83
N GLY A 403 4.48 -3.54 2.78
CA GLY A 403 5.28 -3.61 1.57
C GLY A 403 6.67 -2.98 1.76
N PRO A 404 7.54 -3.01 0.72
CA PRO A 404 8.85 -2.38 0.79
C PRO A 404 8.77 -0.84 0.91
N ARG A 405 7.68 -0.25 0.40
CA ARG A 405 7.47 1.21 0.36
C ARG A 405 6.47 1.69 1.41
N GLY A 406 5.63 0.81 1.95
CA GLY A 406 4.78 1.09 3.10
C GLY A 406 3.62 0.12 3.27
N ASP A 407 2.72 0.47 4.19
CA ASP A 407 1.59 -0.35 4.60
C ASP A 407 0.49 -0.40 3.52
N ILE A 408 0.11 -1.62 3.16
CA ILE A 408 -0.92 -1.92 2.16
C ILE A 408 -2.11 -2.52 2.89
N TRP A 409 -3.30 -1.99 2.63
CA TRP A 409 -4.54 -2.44 3.27
C TRP A 409 -5.56 -2.90 2.25
N TYR A 410 -6.24 -3.99 2.58
CA TYR A 410 -7.36 -4.55 1.84
C TYR A 410 -8.55 -4.69 2.76
N TRP A 411 -9.72 -4.37 2.24
CA TRP A 411 -11.00 -4.80 2.77
C TRP A 411 -11.73 -5.57 1.67
N VAL A 412 -12.26 -6.75 2.01
CA VAL A 412 -12.99 -7.62 1.09
C VAL A 412 -14.29 -8.04 1.75
N ARG A 413 -15.39 -7.97 0.98
CA ARG A 413 -16.66 -8.61 1.32
C ARG A 413 -16.93 -9.72 0.30
N LEU A 414 -17.15 -10.93 0.80
CA LEU A 414 -17.49 -12.11 0.02
C LEU A 414 -18.98 -12.41 0.15
N ARG A 415 -19.58 -12.81 -0.96
CA ARG A 415 -20.96 -13.32 -1.01
C ARG A 415 -21.01 -14.53 -1.94
N ALA A 416 -21.43 -15.67 -1.42
CA ALA A 416 -21.52 -16.92 -2.18
C ALA A 416 -20.21 -17.28 -2.92
N GLY A 417 -19.07 -17.16 -2.23
CA GLY A 417 -17.74 -17.50 -2.74
C GLY A 417 -17.16 -16.51 -3.76
N ARG A 418 -17.80 -15.35 -3.96
CA ARG A 418 -17.36 -14.32 -4.90
C ARG A 418 -17.16 -12.98 -4.21
N ILE A 419 -16.29 -12.16 -4.77
CA ILE A 419 -16.02 -10.80 -4.28
C ILE A 419 -17.25 -9.92 -4.58
N ASP A 420 -18.00 -9.57 -3.54
CA ASP A 420 -19.11 -8.62 -3.61
C ASP A 420 -18.58 -7.18 -3.68
N ALA A 421 -17.64 -6.86 -2.78
CA ALA A 421 -17.00 -5.56 -2.70
C ALA A 421 -15.55 -5.69 -2.25
N ILE A 422 -14.72 -4.74 -2.69
CA ILE A 422 -13.31 -4.65 -2.32
C ILE A 422 -12.86 -3.20 -2.26
N HIS A 423 -12.00 -2.89 -1.29
CA HIS A 423 -11.26 -1.66 -1.21
C HIS A 423 -9.77 -1.95 -1.01
N VAL A 424 -8.94 -1.10 -1.59
CA VAL A 424 -7.48 -1.19 -1.52
C VAL A 424 -6.92 0.18 -1.17
N ARG A 425 -6.02 0.23 -0.20
CA ARG A 425 -5.18 1.40 0.07
C ARG A 425 -3.72 1.01 -0.15
N ASP A 426 -3.14 1.56 -1.22
CA ASP A 426 -1.71 1.53 -1.49
C ASP A 426 -1.00 2.73 -0.82
N PRO A 427 0.25 2.59 -0.34
CA PRO A 427 1.02 3.71 0.23
C PRO A 427 1.17 4.92 -0.70
N ALA A 428 1.20 4.73 -2.01
CA ALA A 428 1.26 5.80 -3.00
C ALA A 428 0.03 6.73 -2.91
N PHE A 429 -1.14 6.19 -2.53
CA PHE A 429 -2.37 6.98 -2.40
C PHE A 429 -2.23 8.11 -1.37
N SER A 430 -1.61 7.84 -0.23
CA SER A 430 -1.39 8.86 0.81
C SER A 430 -0.27 9.84 0.48
N LEU A 431 0.69 9.46 -0.37
CA LEU A 431 1.78 10.35 -0.77
C LEU A 431 1.37 11.29 -1.91
N ALA A 432 0.51 10.85 -2.81
CA ALA A 432 0.16 11.56 -4.03
C ALA A 432 -0.35 13.01 -3.84
N PRO A 433 -1.16 13.36 -2.81
CA PRO A 433 -1.54 14.75 -2.55
C PRO A 433 -0.37 15.71 -2.29
N LEU A 434 0.76 15.17 -1.81
CA LEU A 434 1.96 15.97 -1.51
C LEU A 434 2.91 16.10 -2.69
N LEU A 435 2.86 15.18 -3.66
CA LEU A 435 3.83 15.15 -4.76
C LEU A 435 3.98 16.49 -5.48
N PRO A 436 2.91 17.23 -5.84
CA PRO A 436 3.08 18.50 -6.55
C PRO A 436 3.85 19.58 -5.78
N ARG A 437 3.98 19.45 -4.46
CA ARG A 437 4.76 20.34 -3.60
C ARG A 437 6.21 19.87 -3.39
N LEU A 438 6.47 18.60 -3.66
CA LEU A 438 7.78 17.96 -3.47
C LEU A 438 8.59 17.88 -4.75
N LEU A 439 7.90 17.90 -5.89
CA LEU A 439 8.48 17.86 -7.23
C LEU A 439 9.16 19.19 -7.58
N ASP A 440 10.31 19.07 -8.22
CA ASP A 440 11.16 20.14 -8.73
C ASP A 440 11.61 19.68 -10.13
N PRO A 441 11.27 20.40 -11.22
CA PRO A 441 11.55 19.97 -12.58
C PRO A 441 13.00 19.57 -12.85
N SER A 442 13.96 20.12 -12.08
CA SER A 442 15.37 19.77 -12.22
C SER A 442 15.73 18.37 -11.68
N ILE A 443 14.91 17.80 -10.80
CA ILE A 443 15.20 16.56 -10.05
C ILE A 443 13.96 15.65 -9.84
N ASP A 444 12.88 15.82 -10.61
CA ASP A 444 11.62 15.07 -10.44
C ASP A 444 11.82 13.55 -10.39
N THR A 445 12.62 13.01 -11.31
CA THR A 445 12.92 11.57 -11.35
C THR A 445 13.61 11.10 -10.07
N LEU A 446 14.49 11.91 -9.49
CA LEU A 446 15.15 11.61 -8.22
C LEU A 446 14.14 11.63 -7.06
N VAL A 447 13.26 12.64 -7.03
CA VAL A 447 12.19 12.75 -6.03
C VAL A 447 11.30 11.50 -6.05
N LEU A 448 10.77 11.14 -7.23
CA LEU A 448 9.90 9.98 -7.41
C LEU A 448 10.62 8.67 -7.05
N SER A 449 11.86 8.49 -7.50
CA SER A 449 12.68 7.31 -7.18
C SER A 449 12.94 7.19 -5.68
N SER A 450 13.18 8.32 -4.99
CA SER A 450 13.47 8.32 -3.56
C SER A 450 12.29 7.85 -2.71
N PHE A 451 11.06 8.03 -3.19
CA PHE A 451 9.83 7.51 -2.58
C PHE A 451 9.46 6.12 -3.10
N GLY A 452 10.05 5.66 -4.20
CA GLY A 452 9.60 4.47 -4.90
C GLY A 452 8.18 4.64 -5.45
N PHE A 453 7.80 5.84 -5.88
CA PHE A 453 6.42 6.12 -6.26
C PHE A 453 6.01 5.33 -7.52
N SER A 454 4.79 4.77 -7.52
CA SER A 454 4.23 4.03 -8.66
C SER A 454 2.83 4.52 -8.98
N ALA A 455 2.66 5.14 -10.16
CA ALA A 455 1.36 5.63 -10.64
C ALA A 455 0.30 4.53 -10.76
N ALA A 456 0.70 3.35 -11.23
CA ALA A 456 -0.21 2.21 -11.45
C ALA A 456 -0.87 1.72 -10.15
N ALA A 457 -0.23 1.96 -9.01
CA ALA A 457 -0.73 1.58 -7.69
C ALA A 457 -1.83 2.54 -7.17
N LEU A 458 -1.86 3.75 -7.71
CA LEU A 458 -2.80 4.80 -7.35
C LEU A 458 -4.11 4.68 -8.16
N GLU A 459 -4.03 4.24 -9.41
CA GLU A 459 -5.13 4.28 -10.38
C GLU A 459 -5.81 2.91 -10.56
N LEU A 460 -6.48 2.45 -9.51
CA LEU A 460 -7.09 1.11 -9.43
C LEU A 460 -8.44 1.02 -10.13
#